data_AF-A0A2G1MH24-F1
#
_entry.id   AF-A0A2G1MH24-F1
#
_cell.length_a   1.000
_cell.length_b   1.000
_cell.length_c   1.000
_cell.angle_alpha   90.00
_cell.angle_beta   90.00
_cell.angle_gamma   90.00
#
_symmetry.space_group_name_H-M   'P 1'
#
loop_
_entity.id
_entity.type
_entity.pdbx_description
1 polymer ?
#
loop_
_entity_poly.entity_id
_entity_poly.type
_entity_poly.pdbx_seq_one_letter_code
_entity_poly.pdbx_strand_id
1 'polypeptide(L)'
;LSPGQAPEAPALAVSPLGAAAAILGRGPDPLAPVGALRIDVETPAGHRRAPAPELAAGLAAQGHAPDRIAAVLRHVAGHDSLAAAPGIDHAALRACGLDAEQIARIEAALPEARDLRAVITPWRLGRAFCEARLGLTPEDLAGHGMGLLERLGFDAARIERANRHVFGHGTVRGAPGITPAQAAAFDTEGGDARARLAMAAMLAGVIDGPVTALVAAHETATLPAAQRSLRAARRAGLAALVTMPGGAGEEREAVPQIAARLREIMAMLPPGARPGTAPAEAIALLDAAGRSRPEARRHARALRERLLGHLVPRAASAAPRRGEGQARPFPG
;
A
#
# COMPACT_ATOMS: atom_id res chain seq x y z
N LEU A 1 23.91 3.15 37.14
CA LEU A 1 23.29 1.88 36.75
C LEU A 1 24.36 0.82 36.82
N SER A 2 24.22 -0.18 37.70
CA SER A 2 25.18 -1.28 37.81
C SER A 2 25.15 -2.14 36.53
N PRO A 3 26.29 -2.69 36.07
CA PRO A 3 26.34 -3.59 34.92
C PRO A 3 25.57 -4.87 35.27
N GLY A 4 24.37 -5.03 34.70
CA GLY A 4 23.46 -6.15 35.02
C GLY A 4 21.97 -5.80 34.96
N GLN A 5 21.63 -4.51 34.85
CA GLN A 5 20.24 -4.04 34.63
C GLN A 5 20.07 -3.37 33.26
N ALA A 6 20.64 -3.96 32.20
CA ALA A 6 20.16 -3.60 30.87
C ALA A 6 18.73 -4.16 30.74
N PRO A 7 17.71 -3.33 30.45
CA PRO A 7 16.38 -3.86 30.19
C PRO A 7 16.49 -4.91 29.08
N GLU A 8 15.97 -6.11 29.34
CA GLU A 8 15.93 -7.18 28.35
C GLU A 8 15.26 -6.63 27.08
N ALA A 9 15.90 -6.85 25.93
CA ALA A 9 15.33 -6.41 24.67
C ALA A 9 13.97 -7.11 24.48
N PRO A 10 12.93 -6.40 24.01
CA PRO A 10 11.62 -7.00 23.83
C PRO A 10 11.70 -8.18 22.85
N ALA A 11 11.01 -9.27 23.18
CA ALA A 11 11.03 -10.50 22.39
C ALA A 11 10.29 -10.36 21.04
N LEU A 12 9.36 -9.40 20.93
CA LEU A 12 8.53 -9.20 19.74
C LEU A 12 8.44 -7.73 19.36
N ALA A 13 8.56 -7.41 18.08
CA ALA A 13 8.36 -6.07 17.54
C ALA A 13 7.62 -6.15 16.21
N VAL A 14 6.78 -5.15 15.92
CA VAL A 14 6.06 -5.04 14.64
C VAL A 14 6.58 -3.81 13.90
N SER A 15 7.24 -4.05 12.79
CA SER A 15 7.80 -3.01 11.93
C SER A 15 7.52 -3.32 10.46
N PRO A 16 7.32 -2.29 9.62
CA PRO A 16 7.36 -2.44 8.17
C PRO A 16 8.66 -3.13 7.73
N LEU A 17 8.52 -4.06 6.78
CA LEU A 17 9.64 -4.75 6.15
C LEU A 17 10.14 -4.04 4.88
N GLY A 18 9.37 -3.07 4.38
CA GLY A 18 9.73 -2.29 3.20
C GLY A 18 9.98 -3.19 1.98
N ALA A 19 11.03 -2.91 1.22
CA ALA A 19 11.38 -3.68 0.03
C ALA A 19 11.74 -5.15 0.34
N ALA A 20 12.20 -5.46 1.56
CA ALA A 20 12.53 -6.83 1.94
C ALA A 20 11.29 -7.75 2.02
N ALA A 21 10.09 -7.18 2.17
CA ALA A 21 8.85 -7.95 2.17
C ALA A 21 8.61 -8.67 0.83
N ALA A 22 9.04 -8.08 -0.28
CA ALA A 22 8.90 -8.66 -1.61
C ALA A 22 9.66 -10.00 -1.75
N ILE A 23 10.80 -10.14 -1.06
CA ILE A 23 11.56 -11.41 -1.01
C ILE A 23 10.71 -12.53 -0.40
N LEU A 24 9.85 -12.18 0.56
CA LEU A 24 8.95 -13.11 1.23
C LEU A 24 7.60 -13.25 0.52
N GLY A 25 7.41 -12.59 -0.62
CA GLY A 25 6.13 -12.51 -1.33
C GLY A 25 5.03 -11.80 -0.52
N ARG A 26 5.40 -10.86 0.37
CA ARG A 26 4.48 -10.13 1.26
C ARG A 26 4.45 -8.63 0.96
N GLY A 27 3.38 -7.98 1.41
CA GLY A 27 3.27 -6.53 1.40
C GLY A 27 4.28 -5.86 2.35
N PRO A 28 4.69 -4.61 2.08
CA PRO A 28 5.71 -3.90 2.85
C PRO A 28 5.30 -3.60 4.30
N ASP A 29 4.01 -3.64 4.61
CA ASP A 29 3.42 -3.44 5.94
C ASP A 29 2.71 -4.71 6.40
N PRO A 30 3.09 -5.29 7.55
CA PRO A 30 2.37 -6.42 8.13
C PRO A 30 0.94 -6.09 8.58
N LEU A 31 0.58 -4.81 8.75
CA LEU A 31 -0.75 -4.37 9.18
C LEU A 31 -1.61 -3.79 8.04
N ALA A 32 -1.06 -3.71 6.82
CA ALA A 32 -1.83 -3.21 5.69
C ALA A 32 -2.79 -4.29 5.17
N PRO A 33 -3.96 -3.88 4.63
CA PRO A 33 -4.74 -4.78 3.81
C PRO A 33 -3.92 -5.24 2.60
N VAL A 34 -4.31 -6.38 2.03
CA VAL A 34 -3.74 -6.86 0.77
C VAL A 34 -3.93 -5.79 -0.31
N GLY A 35 -2.85 -5.41 -1.00
CA GLY A 35 -2.89 -4.29 -1.95
C GLY A 35 -3.61 -4.60 -3.27
N ALA A 36 -3.65 -5.87 -3.67
CA ALA A 36 -4.38 -6.33 -4.84
C ALA A 36 -4.71 -7.83 -4.72
N LEU A 37 -5.90 -8.23 -5.17
CA LEU A 37 -6.29 -9.66 -5.18
C LEU A 37 -5.78 -10.40 -6.42
N ARG A 38 -5.29 -9.67 -7.43
CA ARG A 38 -4.60 -10.20 -8.61
C ARG A 38 -3.20 -9.60 -8.66
N ILE A 39 -2.22 -10.46 -8.81
CA ILE A 39 -0.79 -10.11 -8.89
C ILE A 39 -0.20 -10.64 -10.19
N ASP A 40 0.84 -9.98 -10.67
CA ASP A 40 1.66 -10.47 -11.78
C ASP A 40 2.86 -11.22 -11.16
N VAL A 41 3.03 -12.48 -11.55
CA VAL A 41 4.09 -13.38 -11.05
C VAL A 41 5.07 -13.66 -12.16
N GLU A 42 6.37 -13.54 -11.85
CA GLU A 42 7.43 -13.86 -12.78
C GLU A 42 7.60 -15.38 -12.94
N THR A 43 7.80 -15.81 -14.17
CA THR A 43 7.93 -17.22 -14.57
C THR A 43 9.09 -17.36 -15.54
N PRO A 44 9.66 -18.56 -15.73
CA PRO A 44 10.71 -18.77 -16.74
C PRO A 44 10.30 -18.39 -18.17
N ALA A 45 9.00 -18.36 -18.46
CA ALA A 45 8.44 -18.03 -19.76
C ALA A 45 7.97 -16.56 -19.89
N GLY A 46 8.26 -15.70 -18.90
CA GLY A 46 7.75 -14.33 -18.85
C GLY A 46 6.94 -14.09 -17.59
N HIS A 47 5.76 -13.48 -17.70
CA HIS A 47 4.96 -13.07 -16.54
C HIS A 47 3.57 -13.69 -16.66
N ARG A 48 2.94 -14.01 -15.54
CA ARG A 48 1.58 -14.55 -15.52
C ARG A 48 0.76 -13.90 -14.42
N ARG A 49 -0.51 -13.63 -14.71
CA ARG A 49 -1.50 -13.21 -13.72
C ARG A 49 -1.86 -14.37 -12.81
N ALA A 50 -1.83 -14.13 -11.51
CA ALA A 50 -2.22 -15.08 -10.49
C ALA A 50 -3.10 -14.40 -9.43
N PRO A 51 -3.97 -15.14 -8.75
CA PRO A 51 -4.63 -14.61 -7.56
C PRO A 51 -3.61 -14.42 -6.43
N ALA A 52 -3.83 -13.42 -5.59
CA ALA A 52 -3.04 -13.24 -4.37
C ALA A 52 -3.22 -14.47 -3.45
N PRO A 53 -2.13 -14.99 -2.84
CA PRO A 53 -2.21 -16.20 -2.03
C PRO A 53 -3.16 -16.04 -0.81
N GLU A 54 -3.30 -14.82 -0.29
CA GLU A 54 -4.21 -14.49 0.81
C GLU A 54 -5.69 -14.68 0.45
N LEU A 55 -6.05 -14.53 -0.83
CA LEU A 55 -7.45 -14.63 -1.28
C LEU A 55 -8.04 -16.02 -0.98
N ALA A 56 -7.29 -17.08 -1.26
CA ALA A 56 -7.74 -18.45 -1.00
C ALA A 56 -7.96 -18.68 0.50
N ALA A 57 -7.05 -18.20 1.34
CA ALA A 57 -7.16 -18.31 2.79
C ALA A 57 -8.36 -17.52 3.34
N GLY A 58 -8.58 -16.30 2.84
CA GLY A 58 -9.72 -15.47 3.24
C GLY A 58 -11.06 -16.09 2.85
N LEU A 59 -11.17 -16.69 1.66
CA LEU A 59 -12.38 -17.40 1.24
C LEU A 59 -12.62 -18.67 2.08
N ALA A 60 -11.56 -19.42 2.41
CA ALA A 60 -11.67 -20.57 3.30
C ALA A 60 -12.14 -20.16 4.70
N ALA A 61 -11.65 -19.03 5.23
CA ALA A 61 -12.08 -18.49 6.52
C ALA A 61 -13.56 -18.04 6.53
N GLN A 62 -14.10 -17.66 5.37
CA GLN A 62 -15.54 -17.39 5.19
C GLN A 62 -16.38 -18.68 5.01
N GLY A 63 -15.75 -19.87 5.03
CA GLY A 63 -16.44 -21.16 4.93
C GLY A 63 -16.76 -21.61 3.49
N HIS A 64 -16.10 -21.05 2.47
CA HIS A 64 -16.33 -21.48 1.09
C HIS A 64 -15.70 -22.86 0.80
N ALA A 65 -16.41 -23.71 0.06
CA ALA A 65 -15.89 -25.00 -0.39
C ALA A 65 -14.76 -24.85 -1.41
N PRO A 66 -13.84 -25.84 -1.53
CA PRO A 66 -12.70 -25.79 -2.45
C PRO A 66 -13.06 -25.46 -3.90
N ASP A 67 -14.16 -26.04 -4.42
CA ASP A 67 -14.60 -25.81 -5.80
C ASP A 67 -15.03 -24.35 -6.04
N ARG A 68 -15.70 -23.75 -5.04
CA ARG A 68 -16.10 -22.34 -5.08
C ARG A 68 -14.87 -21.44 -4.98
N ILE A 69 -13.92 -21.77 -4.10
CA ILE A 69 -12.65 -21.03 -4.02
C ILE A 69 -11.97 -21.05 -5.39
N ALA A 70 -11.81 -22.22 -6.02
CA ALA A 70 -11.21 -22.32 -7.35
C ALA A 70 -11.95 -21.49 -8.42
N ALA A 71 -13.28 -21.44 -8.37
CA ALA A 71 -14.07 -20.61 -9.27
C ALA A 71 -13.83 -19.11 -9.06
N VAL A 72 -13.78 -18.65 -7.81
CA VAL A 72 -13.51 -17.24 -7.47
C VAL A 72 -12.06 -16.86 -7.83
N LEU A 73 -11.09 -17.74 -7.59
CA LEU A 73 -9.70 -17.51 -7.97
C LEU A 73 -9.57 -17.32 -9.49
N ARG A 74 -10.25 -18.14 -10.30
CA ARG A 74 -10.32 -17.97 -11.76
C ARG A 74 -11.03 -16.67 -12.16
N HIS A 75 -12.12 -16.32 -11.50
CA HIS A 75 -12.84 -15.06 -11.73
C HIS A 75 -11.93 -13.83 -11.51
N VAL A 76 -11.11 -13.87 -10.46
CA VAL A 76 -10.19 -12.78 -10.11
C VAL A 76 -8.99 -12.72 -11.05
N ALA A 77 -8.34 -13.87 -11.32
CA ALA A 77 -7.09 -13.93 -12.08
C ALA A 77 -7.29 -13.92 -13.61
N GLY A 78 -8.44 -14.42 -14.08
CA GLY A 78 -8.70 -14.66 -15.50
C GLY A 78 -8.27 -16.05 -15.95
N HIS A 79 -8.60 -16.38 -17.20
CA HIS A 79 -8.28 -17.67 -17.83
C HIS A 79 -7.00 -17.63 -18.66
N ASP A 80 -6.45 -16.43 -18.93
CA ASP A 80 -5.26 -16.23 -19.76
C ASP A 80 -5.39 -16.81 -21.19
N SER A 81 -6.62 -17.02 -21.65
CA SER A 81 -6.94 -17.58 -22.96
C SER A 81 -8.32 -17.12 -23.42
N LEU A 82 -8.48 -16.97 -24.75
CA LEU A 82 -9.78 -16.72 -25.38
C LEU A 82 -10.60 -18.00 -25.56
N ALA A 83 -10.06 -19.17 -25.18
CA ALA A 83 -10.83 -20.40 -25.18
C ALA A 83 -12.10 -20.25 -24.32
N ALA A 84 -13.26 -20.53 -24.93
CA ALA A 84 -14.58 -20.38 -24.32
C ALA A 84 -14.88 -18.97 -23.77
N ALA A 85 -14.19 -17.93 -24.25
CA ALA A 85 -14.44 -16.57 -23.80
C ALA A 85 -15.80 -16.06 -24.31
N PRO A 86 -16.63 -15.47 -23.44
CA PRO A 86 -17.96 -15.00 -23.83
C PRO A 86 -17.86 -13.83 -24.81
N GLY A 87 -18.31 -14.04 -26.04
CA GLY A 87 -18.45 -13.02 -27.09
C GLY A 87 -17.30 -12.97 -28.10
N ILE A 88 -16.06 -13.21 -27.67
CA ILE A 88 -14.87 -13.25 -28.53
C ILE A 88 -14.07 -14.50 -28.18
N ASP A 89 -14.50 -15.68 -28.63
CA ASP A 89 -13.74 -16.92 -28.51
C ASP A 89 -13.06 -17.31 -29.83
N HIS A 90 -12.36 -18.43 -29.85
CA HIS A 90 -11.71 -18.92 -31.07
C HIS A 90 -12.70 -19.18 -32.21
N ALA A 91 -13.94 -19.60 -31.91
CA ALA A 91 -14.95 -19.82 -32.94
C ALA A 91 -15.40 -18.48 -33.56
N ALA A 92 -15.64 -17.46 -32.73
CA ALA A 92 -15.98 -16.12 -33.18
C ALA A 92 -14.86 -15.50 -34.03
N LEU A 93 -13.60 -15.65 -33.61
CA LEU A 93 -12.46 -15.16 -34.39
C LEU A 93 -12.33 -15.87 -35.75
N ARG A 94 -12.53 -17.20 -35.79
CA ARG A 94 -12.56 -17.95 -37.07
C ARG A 94 -13.72 -17.50 -37.97
N ALA A 95 -14.88 -17.20 -37.40
CA ALA A 95 -16.02 -16.67 -38.16
C ALA A 95 -15.72 -15.30 -38.78
N CYS A 96 -14.88 -14.48 -38.14
CA CYS A 96 -14.34 -13.24 -38.71
C CYS A 96 -13.24 -13.48 -39.77
N GLY A 97 -12.88 -14.73 -40.03
CA GLY A 97 -11.91 -15.13 -41.05
C GLY A 97 -10.48 -15.25 -40.56
N LEU A 98 -10.24 -15.24 -39.24
CA LEU A 98 -8.89 -15.47 -38.71
C LEU A 98 -8.52 -16.95 -38.83
N ASP A 99 -7.29 -17.21 -39.26
CA ASP A 99 -6.71 -18.54 -39.31
C ASP A 99 -6.14 -19.00 -37.96
N ALA A 100 -5.70 -20.25 -37.90
CA ALA A 100 -5.15 -20.84 -36.68
C ALA A 100 -3.83 -20.19 -36.23
N GLU A 101 -3.02 -19.69 -37.16
CA GLU A 101 -1.73 -19.06 -36.86
C GLU A 101 -1.91 -17.66 -36.27
N GLN A 102 -2.85 -16.88 -36.80
CA GLN A 102 -3.27 -15.59 -36.25
C GLN A 102 -3.82 -15.76 -34.83
N ILE A 103 -4.69 -16.76 -34.60
CA ILE A 103 -5.22 -17.04 -33.27
C ILE A 103 -4.11 -17.46 -32.31
N ALA A 104 -3.16 -18.30 -32.74
CA ALA A 104 -2.01 -18.68 -31.92
C ALA A 104 -1.15 -17.46 -31.54
N ARG A 105 -0.92 -16.52 -32.48
CA ARG A 105 -0.20 -15.26 -32.21
C ARG A 105 -0.93 -14.33 -31.24
N ILE A 106 -2.27 -14.37 -31.22
CA ILE A 106 -3.10 -13.65 -30.25
C ILE A 106 -2.95 -14.30 -28.86
N GLU A 107 -3.15 -15.61 -28.75
CA GLU A 107 -3.01 -16.37 -27.50
C GLU A 107 -1.64 -16.18 -26.86
N ALA A 108 -0.57 -16.23 -27.67
CA ALA A 108 0.80 -16.06 -27.20
C ALA A 108 1.09 -14.71 -26.54
N ALA A 109 0.22 -13.71 -26.71
CA ALA A 109 0.41 -12.38 -26.13
C ALA A 109 -0.65 -11.93 -25.14
N LEU A 110 -1.64 -12.77 -24.89
CA LEU A 110 -2.53 -12.54 -23.75
C LEU A 110 -1.71 -12.38 -22.47
N PRO A 111 -0.67 -13.19 -22.15
CA PRO A 111 0.10 -13.06 -20.91
C PRO A 111 0.66 -11.66 -20.63
N GLU A 112 1.10 -10.95 -21.66
CA GLU A 112 1.74 -9.64 -21.53
C GLU A 112 0.74 -8.47 -21.62
N ALA A 113 -0.47 -8.72 -22.11
CA ALA A 113 -1.47 -7.69 -22.33
C ALA A 113 -2.42 -7.51 -21.14
N ARG A 114 -3.14 -6.37 -21.14
CA ARG A 114 -4.19 -6.05 -20.16
C ARG A 114 -5.54 -5.71 -20.80
N ASP A 115 -5.58 -5.60 -22.12
CA ASP A 115 -6.80 -5.35 -22.91
C ASP A 115 -6.62 -6.08 -24.25
N LEU A 116 -7.69 -6.69 -24.76
CA LEU A 116 -7.72 -7.35 -26.06
C LEU A 116 -7.38 -6.38 -27.20
N ARG A 117 -7.63 -5.08 -27.05
CA ARG A 117 -7.22 -4.05 -28.03
C ARG A 117 -5.70 -3.94 -28.15
N ALA A 118 -4.95 -4.27 -27.10
CA ALA A 118 -3.48 -4.31 -27.15
C ALA A 118 -2.95 -5.60 -27.77
N VAL A 119 -3.77 -6.66 -27.83
CA VAL A 119 -3.41 -7.94 -28.46
C VAL A 119 -3.83 -7.97 -29.91
N ILE A 120 -5.09 -7.64 -30.22
CA ILE A 120 -5.67 -7.72 -31.55
C ILE A 120 -5.34 -6.44 -32.30
N THR A 121 -4.19 -6.49 -32.96
CA THR A 121 -3.58 -5.35 -33.62
C THR A 121 -3.20 -5.70 -35.05
N PRO A 122 -3.01 -4.69 -35.92
CA PRO A 122 -2.75 -4.96 -37.33
C PRO A 122 -1.46 -5.76 -37.57
N TRP A 123 -0.44 -5.61 -36.70
CA TRP A 123 0.79 -6.40 -36.82
C TRP A 123 0.55 -7.89 -36.50
N ARG A 124 -0.32 -8.23 -35.54
CA ARG A 124 -0.64 -9.62 -35.21
C ARG A 124 -1.57 -10.26 -36.20
N LEU A 125 -2.56 -9.53 -36.69
CA LEU A 125 -3.44 -10.05 -37.74
C LEU A 125 -2.70 -10.16 -39.07
N GLY A 126 -1.72 -9.29 -39.31
CA GLY A 126 -0.99 -9.20 -40.57
C GLY A 126 -1.66 -8.22 -41.53
N ARG A 127 -0.81 -7.51 -42.26
CA ARG A 127 -1.21 -6.44 -43.18
C ARG A 127 -2.13 -6.93 -44.30
N ALA A 128 -1.81 -8.06 -44.91
CA ALA A 128 -2.62 -8.65 -45.98
C ALA A 128 -4.06 -8.98 -45.52
N PHE A 129 -4.24 -9.46 -44.28
CA PHE A 129 -5.57 -9.68 -43.72
C PHE A 129 -6.33 -8.37 -43.53
N CYS A 130 -5.66 -7.36 -42.95
CA CYS A 130 -6.27 -6.05 -42.70
C CYS A 130 -6.69 -5.35 -44.00
N GLU A 131 -5.86 -5.42 -45.05
CA GLU A 131 -6.17 -4.85 -46.36
C GLU A 131 -7.29 -5.64 -47.06
N ALA A 132 -7.16 -6.97 -47.15
CA ALA A 132 -8.09 -7.79 -47.93
C ALA A 132 -9.46 -8.01 -47.27
N ARG A 133 -9.53 -8.09 -45.93
CA ARG A 133 -10.77 -8.39 -45.21
C ARG A 133 -11.41 -7.17 -44.56
N LEU A 134 -10.61 -6.23 -44.06
CA LEU A 134 -11.13 -5.05 -43.35
C LEU A 134 -11.10 -3.79 -44.21
N GLY A 135 -10.54 -3.86 -45.43
CA GLY A 135 -10.47 -2.74 -46.36
C GLY A 135 -9.60 -1.59 -45.85
N LEU A 136 -8.65 -1.89 -44.95
CA LEU A 136 -7.80 -0.88 -44.33
C LEU A 136 -6.70 -0.43 -45.29
N THR A 137 -6.51 0.88 -45.43
CA THR A 137 -5.43 1.42 -46.27
C THR A 137 -4.08 1.39 -45.52
N PRO A 138 -2.95 1.53 -46.24
CA PRO A 138 -1.64 1.70 -45.61
C PRO A 138 -1.61 2.87 -44.61
N GLU A 139 -2.33 3.96 -44.89
CA GLU A 139 -2.47 5.09 -43.96
C GLU A 139 -3.27 4.73 -42.71
N ASP A 140 -4.35 3.95 -42.83
CA ASP A 140 -5.14 3.47 -41.69
C ASP A 140 -4.28 2.63 -40.74
N LEU A 141 -3.40 1.79 -41.30
CA LEU A 141 -2.51 0.91 -40.53
C LEU A 141 -1.41 1.66 -39.76
N ALA A 142 -1.12 2.92 -40.11
CA ALA A 142 -0.16 3.77 -39.40
C ALA A 142 -0.78 4.54 -38.21
N GLY A 143 -2.12 4.59 -38.14
CA GLY A 143 -2.86 5.26 -37.08
C GLY A 143 -2.82 4.50 -35.75
N HIS A 144 -2.57 5.22 -34.65
CA HIS A 144 -2.71 4.67 -33.30
C HIS A 144 -4.20 4.58 -32.93
N GLY A 145 -4.68 3.42 -32.46
CA GLY A 145 -6.03 3.31 -31.89
C GLY A 145 -7.17 2.96 -32.86
N MET A 146 -6.88 2.31 -33.98
CA MET A 146 -7.94 1.73 -34.81
C MET A 146 -8.71 0.67 -34.00
N GLY A 147 -9.98 0.94 -33.68
CA GLY A 147 -10.90 -0.02 -33.06
C GLY A 147 -11.10 -1.26 -33.93
N LEU A 148 -10.09 -2.13 -33.96
CA LEU A 148 -10.00 -3.28 -34.87
C LEU A 148 -11.02 -4.34 -34.49
N LEU A 149 -11.26 -4.49 -33.18
CA LEU A 149 -12.31 -5.34 -32.64
C LEU A 149 -13.69 -4.88 -33.11
N GLU A 150 -13.94 -3.58 -33.07
CA GLU A 150 -15.18 -2.98 -33.53
C GLU A 150 -15.37 -3.17 -35.05
N ARG A 151 -14.29 -3.04 -35.83
CA ARG A 151 -14.29 -3.32 -37.29
C ARG A 151 -14.48 -4.81 -37.62
N LEU A 152 -14.07 -5.71 -36.73
CA LEU A 152 -14.35 -7.15 -36.83
C LEU A 152 -15.80 -7.48 -36.45
N GLY A 153 -16.60 -6.49 -36.03
CA GLY A 153 -18.01 -6.64 -35.67
C GLY A 153 -18.26 -6.92 -34.19
N PHE A 154 -17.25 -6.73 -33.33
CA PHE A 154 -17.42 -6.89 -31.88
C PHE A 154 -17.83 -5.56 -31.24
N ASP A 155 -19.01 -5.55 -30.63
CA ASP A 155 -19.44 -4.42 -29.81
C ASP A 155 -18.62 -4.29 -28.52
N ALA A 156 -18.65 -3.10 -27.92
CA ALA A 156 -17.92 -2.81 -26.69
C ALA A 156 -18.29 -3.76 -25.52
N ALA A 157 -19.53 -4.24 -25.46
CA ALA A 157 -19.98 -5.14 -24.40
C ALA A 157 -19.40 -6.55 -24.57
N ARG A 158 -19.23 -7.04 -25.80
CA ARG A 158 -18.53 -8.30 -26.12
C ARG A 158 -17.05 -8.22 -25.78
N ILE A 159 -16.40 -7.12 -26.18
CA ILE A 159 -14.98 -6.87 -25.87
C ILE A 159 -14.77 -6.91 -24.37
N GLU A 160 -15.61 -6.21 -23.62
CA GLU A 160 -15.51 -6.13 -22.17
C GLU A 160 -15.78 -7.47 -21.48
N ARG A 161 -16.75 -8.27 -21.96
CA ARG A 161 -16.97 -9.64 -21.44
C ARG A 161 -15.77 -10.55 -21.68
N ALA A 162 -15.17 -10.47 -22.87
CA ALA A 162 -13.99 -11.26 -23.21
C ALA A 162 -12.76 -10.79 -22.40
N ASN A 163 -12.56 -9.47 -22.23
CA ASN A 163 -11.51 -8.92 -21.37
C ASN A 163 -11.60 -9.47 -19.95
N ARG A 164 -12.79 -9.46 -19.34
CA ARG A 164 -12.99 -9.99 -17.98
C ARG A 164 -12.77 -11.49 -17.86
N HIS A 165 -13.05 -12.25 -18.92
CA HIS A 165 -12.75 -13.68 -18.96
C HIS A 165 -11.25 -13.96 -19.03
N VAL A 166 -10.55 -13.27 -19.93
CA VAL A 166 -9.12 -13.47 -20.19
C VAL A 166 -8.26 -12.90 -19.06
N PHE A 167 -8.45 -11.64 -18.72
CA PHE A 167 -7.60 -10.88 -17.80
C PHE A 167 -8.10 -10.87 -16.36
N GLY A 168 -9.29 -11.41 -16.13
CA GLY A 168 -9.93 -11.47 -14.81
C GLY A 168 -10.55 -10.15 -14.38
N HIS A 169 -11.31 -10.20 -13.29
CA HIS A 169 -11.99 -9.02 -12.73
C HIS A 169 -11.09 -8.23 -11.76
N GLY A 170 -10.02 -8.84 -11.23
CA GLY A 170 -9.19 -8.24 -10.17
C GLY A 170 -9.90 -8.05 -8.82
N THR A 171 -11.18 -8.41 -8.72
CA THR A 171 -12.02 -8.32 -7.52
C THR A 171 -12.92 -9.55 -7.40
N VAL A 172 -13.33 -9.89 -6.17
CA VAL A 172 -14.32 -10.94 -5.91
C VAL A 172 -15.76 -10.47 -6.15
N ARG A 173 -15.99 -9.18 -6.37
CA ARG A 173 -17.31 -8.62 -6.64
C ARG A 173 -17.87 -9.22 -7.95
N GLY A 174 -19.10 -9.70 -7.88
CA GLY A 174 -19.76 -10.38 -9.00
C GLY A 174 -19.29 -11.82 -9.24
N ALA A 175 -18.39 -12.36 -8.40
CA ALA A 175 -17.99 -13.75 -8.50
C ALA A 175 -19.16 -14.69 -8.13
N PRO A 176 -19.26 -15.87 -8.77
CA PRO A 176 -20.38 -16.78 -8.54
C PRO A 176 -20.41 -17.29 -7.08
N GLY A 177 -21.54 -17.09 -6.41
CA GLY A 177 -21.75 -17.53 -5.04
C GLY A 177 -21.07 -16.67 -3.96
N ILE A 178 -20.63 -15.45 -4.31
CA ILE A 178 -20.15 -14.44 -3.36
C ILE A 178 -21.21 -13.34 -3.23
N THR A 179 -21.69 -13.13 -2.01
CA THR A 179 -22.59 -12.00 -1.72
C THR A 179 -21.83 -10.68 -1.64
N PRO A 180 -22.49 -9.52 -1.84
CA PRO A 180 -21.85 -8.22 -1.65
C PRO A 180 -21.23 -8.03 -0.26
N ALA A 181 -21.85 -8.58 0.79
CA ALA A 181 -21.33 -8.52 2.15
C ALA A 181 -20.05 -9.35 2.33
N GLN A 182 -20.00 -10.55 1.73
CA GLN A 182 -18.79 -11.37 1.71
C GLN A 182 -17.67 -10.73 0.89
N ALA A 183 -18.02 -10.07 -0.22
CA ALA A 183 -17.07 -9.38 -1.09
C ALA A 183 -16.39 -8.18 -0.39
N ALA A 184 -17.11 -7.47 0.48
CA ALA A 184 -16.59 -6.30 1.20
C ALA A 184 -15.35 -6.61 2.07
N ALA A 185 -15.20 -7.85 2.53
CA ALA A 185 -14.02 -8.27 3.29
C ALA A 185 -12.72 -8.30 2.46
N PHE A 186 -12.83 -8.24 1.13
CA PHE A 186 -11.70 -8.31 0.20
C PHE A 186 -11.45 -6.99 -0.54
N ASP A 187 -12.05 -5.89 -0.11
CA ASP A 187 -11.78 -4.59 -0.72
C ASP A 187 -10.33 -4.16 -0.46
N THR A 188 -9.58 -3.88 -1.53
CA THR A 188 -8.15 -3.53 -1.49
C THR A 188 -7.90 -2.03 -1.60
N GLU A 189 -8.94 -1.22 -1.76
CA GLU A 189 -8.83 0.24 -1.84
C GLU A 189 -8.51 0.82 -0.46
N GLY A 190 -7.22 1.09 -0.25
CA GLY A 190 -6.74 2.05 0.74
C GLY A 190 -6.88 1.66 2.20
N GLY A 191 -7.85 0.81 2.58
CA GLY A 191 -8.23 0.46 3.96
C GLY A 191 -8.55 1.68 4.83
N ASP A 192 -9.51 1.58 5.75
CA ASP A 192 -9.73 2.68 6.69
C ASP A 192 -8.48 2.87 7.58
N ALA A 193 -7.77 4.00 7.44
CA ALA A 193 -6.65 4.38 8.31
C ALA A 193 -6.98 4.23 9.79
N ARG A 194 -8.23 4.51 10.17
CA ARG A 194 -8.69 4.36 11.54
C ARG A 194 -8.72 2.90 11.97
N ALA A 195 -9.17 1.99 11.10
CA ALA A 195 -9.17 0.55 11.38
C ALA A 195 -7.74 0.02 11.54
N ARG A 196 -6.80 0.42 10.67
CA ARG A 196 -5.37 0.09 10.82
C ARG A 196 -4.79 0.60 12.13
N LEU A 197 -5.06 1.85 12.47
CA LEU A 197 -4.59 2.44 13.73
C LEU A 197 -5.20 1.75 14.95
N ALA A 198 -6.46 1.33 14.88
CA ALA A 198 -7.10 0.56 15.95
C ALA A 198 -6.47 -0.84 16.10
N MET A 199 -6.18 -1.52 14.99
CA MET A 199 -5.47 -2.80 15.01
C MET A 199 -4.06 -2.66 15.60
N ALA A 200 -3.31 -1.63 15.18
CA ALA A 200 -2.00 -1.34 15.72
C ALA A 200 -2.06 -1.01 17.23
N ALA A 201 -3.08 -0.28 17.67
CA ALA A 201 -3.32 0.02 19.09
C ALA A 201 -3.55 -1.24 19.91
N MET A 202 -4.38 -2.16 19.40
CA MET A 202 -4.63 -3.44 20.05
C MET A 202 -3.34 -4.24 20.18
N LEU A 203 -2.53 -4.33 19.13
CA LEU A 203 -1.24 -5.02 19.17
C LEU A 203 -0.29 -4.37 20.19
N ALA A 204 -0.20 -3.04 20.21
CA ALA A 204 0.65 -2.31 21.15
C ALA A 204 0.22 -2.51 22.62
N GLY A 205 -1.04 -2.90 22.87
CA GLY A 205 -1.52 -3.29 24.20
C GLY A 205 -1.26 -4.74 24.58
N VAL A 206 -0.91 -5.61 23.62
CA VAL A 206 -0.66 -7.05 23.85
C VAL A 206 0.83 -7.40 23.82
N ILE A 207 1.64 -6.65 23.06
CA ILE A 207 3.06 -6.93 22.90
C ILE A 207 3.92 -5.95 23.70
N ASP A 208 5.01 -6.44 24.30
CA ASP A 208 5.93 -5.60 25.09
C ASP A 208 6.88 -4.74 24.24
N GLY A 209 6.97 -5.03 22.94
CA GLY A 209 7.87 -4.31 22.03
C GLY A 209 7.18 -3.30 21.11
N PRO A 210 7.97 -2.57 20.31
CA PRO A 210 7.46 -1.44 19.54
C PRO A 210 6.56 -1.90 18.39
N VAL A 211 5.45 -1.17 18.19
CA VAL A 211 4.57 -1.30 17.02
C VAL A 211 4.66 -0.03 16.17
N THR A 212 4.96 -0.20 14.89
CA THR A 212 4.96 0.86 13.87
C THR A 212 3.82 0.64 12.89
N ALA A 213 3.02 1.68 12.64
CA ALA A 213 1.93 1.63 11.65
C ALA A 213 2.26 2.46 10.41
N LEU A 214 1.83 1.99 9.24
CA LEU A 214 1.84 2.79 8.00
C LEU A 214 0.48 3.43 7.73
N VAL A 215 0.52 4.65 7.20
CA VAL A 215 -0.65 5.40 6.73
C VAL A 215 -0.35 5.92 5.33
N ALA A 216 -1.32 5.84 4.42
CA ALA A 216 -1.11 6.27 3.05
C ALA A 216 -1.03 7.81 2.95
N ALA A 217 -0.24 8.32 1.99
CA ALA A 217 -0.03 9.76 1.83
C ALA A 217 -1.34 10.54 1.68
N HIS A 218 -2.29 10.02 0.89
CA HIS A 218 -3.60 10.65 0.68
C HIS A 218 -4.40 10.80 1.99
N GLU A 219 -4.28 9.85 2.92
CA GLU A 219 -4.94 9.88 4.24
C GLU A 219 -4.33 10.90 5.20
N THR A 220 -3.15 11.43 4.85
CA THR A 220 -2.46 12.50 5.57
C THR A 220 -2.24 13.74 4.70
N ALA A 221 -2.91 13.82 3.54
CA ALA A 221 -2.66 14.85 2.53
C ALA A 221 -2.98 16.26 3.03
N THR A 222 -3.82 16.38 4.05
CA THR A 222 -4.16 17.66 4.68
C THR A 222 -3.61 17.73 6.10
N LEU A 223 -3.22 18.92 6.54
CA LEU A 223 -2.75 19.15 7.92
C LEU A 223 -3.74 18.63 8.98
N PRO A 224 -5.07 18.90 8.89
CA PRO A 224 -6.04 18.31 9.82
C PRO A 224 -6.08 16.78 9.80
N ALA A 225 -5.92 16.15 8.63
CA ALA A 225 -5.88 14.69 8.53
C ALA A 225 -4.63 14.10 9.17
N ALA A 226 -3.45 14.68 8.89
CA ALA A 226 -2.19 14.30 9.52
C ALA A 226 -2.25 14.43 11.06
N GLN A 227 -2.86 15.52 11.56
CA GLN A 227 -3.06 15.72 13.00
C GLN A 227 -3.96 14.67 13.64
N ARG A 228 -5.07 14.28 12.97
CA ARG A 228 -5.96 13.23 13.47
C ARG A 228 -5.23 11.89 13.57
N SER A 229 -4.49 11.50 12.54
CA SER A 229 -3.73 10.24 12.52
C SER A 229 -2.65 10.23 13.60
N LEU A 230 -1.93 11.33 13.79
CA LEU A 230 -0.91 11.45 14.84
C LEU A 230 -1.50 11.38 16.25
N ARG A 231 -2.65 12.03 16.49
CA ARG A 231 -3.35 11.95 17.79
C ARG A 231 -3.84 10.53 18.08
N ALA A 232 -4.37 9.84 17.07
CA ALA A 232 -4.81 8.46 17.20
C ALA A 232 -3.62 7.52 17.50
N ALA A 233 -2.53 7.62 16.74
CA ALA A 233 -1.31 6.85 16.98
C ALA A 233 -0.73 7.07 18.39
N ARG A 234 -0.76 8.32 18.88
CA ARG A 234 -0.33 8.64 20.24
C ARG A 234 -1.21 7.96 21.30
N ARG A 235 -2.54 8.07 21.19
CA ARG A 235 -3.46 7.44 22.14
C ARG A 235 -3.30 5.92 22.17
N ALA A 236 -2.90 5.36 21.03
CA ALA A 236 -2.64 3.94 20.84
C ALA A 236 -1.28 3.45 21.36
N GLY A 237 -0.38 4.34 21.81
CA GLY A 237 0.95 3.94 22.28
C GLY A 237 1.90 3.46 21.18
N LEU A 238 1.67 3.85 19.91
CA LEU A 238 2.52 3.41 18.79
C LEU A 238 3.93 4.01 18.88
N ALA A 239 4.93 3.21 18.54
CA ALA A 239 6.33 3.64 18.54
C ALA A 239 6.66 4.60 17.39
N ALA A 240 6.01 4.40 16.24
CA ALA A 240 6.12 5.27 15.07
C ALA A 240 4.88 5.20 14.18
N LEU A 241 4.65 6.29 13.45
CA LEU A 241 3.69 6.40 12.37
C LEU A 241 4.46 6.83 11.12
N VAL A 242 4.42 6.01 10.06
CA VAL A 242 5.16 6.29 8.83
C VAL A 242 4.18 6.53 7.68
N THR A 243 4.33 7.66 6.99
CA THR A 243 3.52 7.97 5.82
C THR A 243 4.15 7.33 4.59
N MET A 244 3.40 6.46 3.92
CA MET A 244 3.81 5.84 2.67
C MET A 244 3.37 6.69 1.48
N PRO A 245 4.22 6.93 0.48
CA PRO A 245 3.77 7.53 -0.77
C PRO A 245 2.64 6.66 -1.36
N GLY A 246 1.49 7.26 -1.66
CA GLY A 246 0.35 6.55 -2.24
C GLY A 246 0.70 5.95 -3.60
N GLY A 247 0.27 4.72 -3.86
CA GLY A 247 0.40 4.08 -5.17
C GLY A 247 -0.84 4.31 -6.03
N ALA A 248 -0.59 4.64 -7.31
CA ALA A 248 -1.50 4.89 -8.43
C ALA A 248 -2.33 6.20 -8.38
N GLY A 249 -1.86 7.22 -9.11
CA GLY A 249 -2.60 8.45 -9.38
C GLY A 249 -1.77 9.70 -9.11
N GLU A 250 -1.52 10.48 -10.16
CA GLU A 250 -0.79 11.75 -10.14
C GLU A 250 -1.45 12.75 -9.18
N GLU A 251 -0.83 13.02 -8.03
CA GLU A 251 -1.14 14.23 -7.25
C GLU A 251 0.12 14.66 -6.47
N ARG A 252 1.14 15.06 -7.25
CA ARG A 252 2.25 15.88 -6.78
C ARG A 252 1.79 17.33 -6.86
N GLU A 253 1.57 18.01 -5.72
CA GLU A 253 2.08 19.39 -5.56
C GLU A 253 2.05 20.01 -4.15
N ALA A 254 1.29 19.52 -3.16
CA ALA A 254 1.30 20.18 -1.83
C ALA A 254 2.29 19.56 -0.79
N VAL A 255 2.62 18.28 -0.93
CA VAL A 255 3.47 17.52 0.03
C VAL A 255 4.97 17.88 -0.01
N PRO A 256 5.61 18.24 -1.15
CA PRO A 256 7.07 18.43 -1.20
C PRO A 256 7.59 19.53 -0.28
N GLN A 257 6.86 20.66 -0.14
CA GLN A 257 7.32 21.80 0.65
C GLN A 257 7.17 21.57 2.15
N ILE A 258 6.10 20.90 2.61
CA ILE A 258 5.91 20.56 4.02
C ILE A 258 6.89 19.44 4.44
N ALA A 259 7.08 18.42 3.59
CA ALA A 259 8.01 17.33 3.85
C ALA A 259 9.49 17.79 3.86
N ALA A 260 9.88 18.73 3.00
CA ALA A 260 11.20 19.34 3.04
C ALA A 260 11.43 20.15 4.33
N ARG A 261 10.44 20.94 4.75
CA ARG A 261 10.49 21.74 5.99
C ARG A 261 10.53 20.85 7.24
N LEU A 262 9.76 19.76 7.27
CA LEU A 262 9.77 18.81 8.39
C LEU A 262 11.11 18.06 8.47
N ARG A 263 11.70 17.64 7.35
CA ARG A 263 13.04 17.03 7.33
C ARG A 263 14.12 17.97 7.88
N GLU A 264 14.10 19.24 7.45
CA GLU A 264 15.01 20.28 7.97
C GLU A 264 14.84 20.46 9.49
N ILE A 265 13.60 20.47 9.98
CA ILE A 265 13.31 20.67 11.40
C ILE A 265 13.64 19.42 12.24
N MET A 266 13.38 18.22 11.73
CA MET A 266 13.75 16.97 12.40
C MET A 266 15.27 16.83 12.52
N ALA A 267 16.03 17.29 11.53
CA ALA A 267 17.50 17.35 11.59
C ALA A 267 18.04 18.29 12.68
N MET A 268 17.21 19.20 13.20
CA MET A 268 17.58 20.07 14.33
C MET A 268 17.39 19.40 15.71
N LEU A 269 16.69 18.25 15.77
CA LEU A 269 16.48 17.48 17.00
C LEU A 269 17.71 16.62 17.33
N PRO A 270 17.97 16.32 18.61
CA PRO A 270 19.10 15.47 18.99
C PRO A 270 18.96 14.04 18.41
N PRO A 271 20.08 13.41 17.98
CA PRO A 271 20.08 12.05 17.42
C PRO A 271 19.57 11.02 18.45
N GLY A 272 18.72 10.10 18.01
CA GLY A 272 18.11 9.08 18.88
C GLY A 272 16.79 9.47 19.54
N ALA A 273 16.25 10.67 19.25
CA ALA A 273 14.91 11.06 19.67
C ALA A 273 13.86 10.13 19.03
N ARG A 274 13.29 9.23 19.85
CA ARG A 274 12.23 8.33 19.41
C ARG A 274 10.88 9.08 19.42
N PRO A 275 10.06 8.99 18.36
CA PRO A 275 8.72 9.57 18.34
C PRO A 275 7.83 9.09 19.50
N GLY A 276 8.05 7.86 19.99
CA GLY A 276 7.31 7.27 21.12
C GLY A 276 7.45 7.99 22.47
N THR A 277 8.40 8.92 22.64
CA THR A 277 8.53 9.79 23.83
C THR A 277 8.20 11.26 23.55
N ALA A 278 7.63 11.60 22.39
CA ALA A 278 7.30 12.98 22.01
C ALA A 278 5.79 13.15 21.80
N PRO A 279 5.01 13.48 22.86
CA PRO A 279 3.58 13.53 22.72
C PRO A 279 3.09 14.94 23.11
N ALA A 280 2.92 15.78 22.08
CA ALA A 280 2.16 17.06 21.94
C ALA A 280 2.92 17.99 20.98
N GLU A 281 4.26 17.96 21.05
CA GLU A 281 5.09 18.93 20.37
C GLU A 281 5.23 18.66 18.88
N ALA A 282 5.13 17.41 18.41
CA ALA A 282 5.07 17.13 16.97
C ALA A 282 3.81 17.74 16.31
N ILE A 283 2.68 17.78 17.03
CA ILE A 283 1.45 18.45 16.56
C ILE A 283 1.65 19.97 16.55
N ALA A 284 2.24 20.54 17.62
CA ALA A 284 2.54 21.97 17.68
C ALA A 284 3.56 22.41 16.61
N LEU A 285 4.51 21.55 16.28
CA LEU A 285 5.50 21.76 15.23
C LEU A 285 4.86 21.69 13.83
N LEU A 286 3.91 20.76 13.62
CA LEU A 286 3.09 20.68 12.41
C LEU A 286 2.19 21.92 12.26
N ASP A 287 1.53 22.35 13.34
CA ASP A 287 0.73 23.59 13.39
C ASP A 287 1.59 24.81 13.02
N ALA A 288 2.76 24.94 13.63
CA ALA A 288 3.68 26.03 13.36
C ALA A 288 4.25 25.98 11.93
N ALA A 289 4.53 24.79 11.40
CA ALA A 289 5.00 24.59 10.03
C ALA A 289 3.93 24.92 8.97
N GLY A 290 2.65 24.68 9.29
CA GLY A 290 1.51 25.10 8.49
C GLY A 290 1.31 26.61 8.49
N ARG A 291 1.65 27.32 9.58
CA ARG A 291 1.52 28.78 9.71
C ARG A 291 2.69 29.54 9.10
N SER A 292 3.93 29.26 9.49
CA SER A 292 5.12 29.90 8.90
C SER A 292 6.45 29.20 9.25
N ARG A 293 7.45 29.28 8.35
CA ARG A 293 8.79 28.71 8.56
C ARG A 293 9.52 29.24 9.81
N PRO A 294 9.49 30.55 10.13
CA PRO A 294 10.12 31.08 11.35
C PRO A 294 9.47 30.55 12.63
N GLU A 295 8.15 30.40 12.64
CA GLU A 295 7.41 29.89 13.80
C GLU A 295 7.71 28.42 14.06
N ALA A 296 7.80 27.59 13.00
CA ALA A 296 8.20 26.20 13.11
C ALA A 296 9.61 26.04 13.70
N ARG A 297 10.56 26.88 13.27
CA ARG A 297 11.93 26.90 13.81
C ARG A 297 11.98 27.30 15.29
N ARG A 298 11.14 28.26 15.72
CA ARG A 298 11.06 28.64 17.15
C ARG A 298 10.58 27.47 18.01
N HIS A 299 9.50 26.80 17.59
CA HIS A 299 8.98 25.63 18.31
C HIS A 299 9.97 24.47 18.33
N ALA A 300 10.69 24.23 17.23
CA ALA A 300 11.75 23.22 17.16
C ALA A 300 12.89 23.48 18.15
N ARG A 301 13.34 24.74 18.24
CA ARG A 301 14.39 25.17 19.18
C ARG A 301 13.95 25.03 20.63
N ALA A 302 12.75 25.51 20.96
CA ALA A 302 12.19 25.37 22.30
C ALA A 302 12.06 23.88 22.71
N LEU A 303 11.63 23.01 21.79
CA LEU A 303 11.58 21.56 22.01
C LEU A 303 12.97 20.98 22.27
N ARG A 304 13.96 21.32 21.44
CA ARG A 304 15.36 20.89 21.59
C ARG A 304 15.93 21.32 22.94
N GLU A 305 15.76 22.58 23.32
CA GLU A 305 16.25 23.13 24.60
C GLU A 305 15.65 22.40 25.79
N ARG A 306 14.34 22.11 25.76
CA ARG A 306 13.66 21.38 26.83
C ARG A 306 14.11 19.92 26.91
N LEU A 307 14.25 19.23 25.77
CA LEU A 307 14.74 17.84 25.72
C LEU A 307 16.18 17.72 26.24
N LEU A 308 17.05 18.68 25.91
CA LEU A 308 18.41 18.75 26.43
C LEU A 308 18.44 19.13 27.92
N GLY A 309 17.50 19.96 28.39
CA GLY A 309 17.37 20.34 29.79
C GLY A 309 16.98 19.20 30.74
N HIS A 310 16.29 18.18 30.24
CA HIS A 310 15.95 16.97 31.03
C HIS A 310 17.12 15.97 31.17
N LEU A 311 18.19 16.12 30.39
CA LEU A 311 19.39 15.26 30.46
C LEU A 311 20.42 15.76 31.48
N VAL A 312 20.23 16.95 32.07
CA VAL A 312 21.12 17.50 33.09
C VAL A 312 20.38 17.53 34.44
N PRO A 313 20.84 16.82 35.49
CA PRO A 313 20.24 16.92 36.80
C PRO A 313 20.39 18.35 37.32
N ARG A 314 19.28 19.01 37.69
CA ARG A 314 19.34 20.33 38.34
C ARG A 314 20.04 20.18 39.70
N ALA A 315 21.25 20.74 39.83
CA ALA A 315 21.92 20.86 41.11
C ALA A 315 21.03 21.66 42.07
N ALA A 316 20.72 21.06 43.23
CA ALA A 316 19.88 21.65 44.25
C ALA A 316 20.50 22.96 44.76
N SER A 317 19.71 24.03 44.73
CA SER A 317 20.04 25.33 45.34
C SER A 317 20.23 25.14 46.85
N ALA A 318 21.45 25.41 47.33
CA ALA A 318 21.78 25.38 48.75
C ALA A 318 21.23 26.63 49.46
N ALA A 319 20.31 26.44 50.40
CA ALA A 319 19.89 27.46 51.36
C ALA A 319 20.95 27.61 52.48
N PRO A 320 21.13 28.80 53.08
CA PRO A 320 22.18 29.03 54.06
C PRO A 320 21.77 28.43 55.42
N ARG A 321 22.65 27.62 56.01
CA ARG A 321 22.46 27.04 57.34
C ARG A 321 22.66 28.12 58.42
N ARG A 322 21.63 28.38 59.23
CA ARG A 322 21.74 29.09 60.51
C ARG A 322 22.02 28.09 61.65
N GLY A 323 23.05 28.40 62.42
CA GLY A 323 23.15 28.37 63.89
C GLY A 323 22.73 27.14 64.72
N GLU A 324 23.69 26.70 65.56
CA GLU A 324 23.53 26.17 66.94
C GLU A 324 22.80 24.83 67.13
N GLY A 325 23.24 23.85 67.94
CA GLY A 325 24.34 23.70 68.88
C GLY A 325 24.23 22.34 69.59
N GLN A 326 25.19 22.08 70.49
CA GLN A 326 25.22 21.05 71.56
C GLN A 326 25.52 19.57 71.24
N ALA A 327 26.80 19.23 71.49
CA ALA A 327 27.32 18.29 72.49
C ALA A 327 26.77 16.85 72.60
N ARG A 328 27.70 15.87 72.54
CA ARG A 328 28.18 15.07 73.69
C ARG A 328 29.41 14.21 73.29
N PRO A 329 30.42 14.05 74.17
CA PRO A 329 31.49 13.08 73.98
C PRO A 329 31.07 11.70 74.52
N PHE A 330 31.50 10.61 73.88
CA PHE A 330 31.40 9.26 74.41
C PHE A 330 32.75 8.82 75.02
N PRO A 331 32.76 8.19 76.21
CA PRO A 331 33.95 7.63 76.83
C PRO A 331 34.15 6.16 76.43
N GLY A 332 35.38 5.67 76.62
CA GLY A 332 35.73 4.24 76.59
C GLY A 332 36.80 3.92 75.56
#